data_AF-A0A1G3MGX6-F1
#
_entry.id   AF-A0A1G3MGX6-F1
#
_cell.length_a   1.000
_cell.length_b   1.000
_cell.length_c   1.000
_cell.angle_alpha   90.00
_cell.angle_beta   90.00
_cell.angle_gamma   90.00
#
_symmetry.space_group_name_H-M   'P 1'
#
loop_
_entity.id
_entity.type
_entity.pdbx_description
1 polymer ?
#
loop_
_entity_poly.entity_id
_entity_poly.type
_entity_poly.pdbx_seq_one_letter_code
_entity_poly.pdbx_strand_id
1 'polypeptide(L)'
;MEKAGEFHSKLLILNETERRQGYQAGSGLVASSYYEQLGLVVPAVFAACADLSQAYATGMITIDDYAGSLNQLAANWMDQSSEDGRLVNQSIEAVRLFLASDWAGAEKILANLAGYTLHDDSFQAWMYLVAQIELNESRPYQGDQIVVYDQLATAYGSMMSRYRLLPQYWYYAMRINLNDSLAIDAAERCINLAPTGPFALLAREALAELWSLPKGAAVGLLTVQEIQDLIQTALADADLEQIKSLFPLLGLADNPATLYALGALQGLADNQIVRQWIQAESAKANGRLAERLRYAGGRP
;
A
#
# COMPACT_ATOMS: atom_id res chain seq x y z
N MET A 1 -2.76 -2.94 40.14
CA MET A 1 -3.63 -3.93 39.48
C MET A 1 -4.78 -3.28 38.74
N GLU A 2 -5.56 -2.37 39.35
CA GLU A 2 -6.70 -1.70 38.69
C GLU A 2 -6.33 -0.94 37.40
N LYS A 3 -5.23 -0.15 37.42
CA LYS A 3 -4.72 0.55 36.22
C LYS A 3 -4.24 -0.37 35.09
N ALA A 4 -3.67 -1.53 35.43
CA ALA A 4 -3.22 -2.49 34.42
C ALA A 4 -4.40 -3.13 33.68
N GLY A 5 -5.50 -3.42 34.39
CA GLY A 5 -6.74 -3.90 33.76
C GLY A 5 -7.38 -2.85 32.85
N GLU A 6 -7.27 -1.57 33.21
CA GLU A 6 -7.73 -0.46 32.37
C GLU A 6 -6.97 -0.37 31.04
N PHE A 7 -5.63 -0.44 31.06
CA PHE A 7 -4.83 -0.38 29.83
C PHE A 7 -5.03 -1.60 28.92
N HIS A 8 -5.18 -2.80 29.48
CA HIS A 8 -5.57 -3.98 28.69
C HIS A 8 -6.92 -3.80 28.00
N SER A 9 -7.90 -3.24 28.71
CA SER A 9 -9.24 -2.98 28.15
C SER A 9 -9.19 -1.94 27.03
N LYS A 10 -8.38 -0.89 27.19
CA LYS A 10 -8.19 0.14 26.14
C LYS A 10 -7.52 -0.43 24.90
N LEU A 11 -6.49 -1.28 25.06
CA LEU A 11 -5.85 -1.98 23.95
C LEU A 11 -6.84 -2.90 23.22
N LEU A 12 -7.67 -3.64 23.94
CA LEU A 12 -8.70 -4.49 23.32
C LEU A 12 -9.68 -3.66 22.48
N ILE A 13 -10.19 -2.56 23.03
CA ILE A 13 -11.11 -1.66 22.31
C ILE A 13 -10.43 -1.07 21.07
N LEU A 14 -9.17 -0.66 21.18
CA LEU A 14 -8.41 -0.10 20.08
C LEU A 14 -8.21 -1.13 18.96
N ASN A 15 -7.74 -2.34 19.29
CA ASN A 15 -7.54 -3.42 18.33
C ASN A 15 -8.86 -3.81 17.63
N GLU A 16 -9.97 -3.90 18.36
CA GLU A 16 -11.29 -4.18 17.78
C GLU A 16 -11.80 -3.05 16.89
N THR A 17 -11.50 -1.79 17.24
CA THR A 17 -11.83 -0.64 16.41
C THR A 17 -11.07 -0.71 15.09
N GLU A 18 -9.76 -0.99 15.14
CA GLU A 18 -8.93 -1.16 13.94
C GLU A 18 -9.39 -2.32 13.07
N ARG A 19 -9.79 -3.47 13.64
CA ARG A 19 -10.35 -4.59 12.84
C ARG A 19 -11.64 -4.23 12.12
N ARG A 20 -12.46 -3.36 12.72
CA ARG A 20 -13.75 -2.93 12.12
C ARG A 20 -13.59 -1.81 11.12
N GLN A 21 -12.72 -0.86 11.42
CA GLN A 21 -12.60 0.41 10.68
C GLN A 21 -11.36 0.46 9.78
N GLY A 22 -10.40 -0.44 9.98
CA GLY A 22 -9.04 -0.34 9.46
C GLY A 22 -8.16 0.49 10.40
N TYR A 23 -6.85 0.20 10.40
CA TYR A 23 -5.81 0.93 11.10
C TYR A 23 -5.85 2.42 10.72
N GLN A 24 -5.75 3.29 11.72
CA GLN A 24 -5.85 4.74 11.56
C GLN A 24 -4.57 5.41 12.03
N ALA A 25 -4.17 6.49 11.37
CA ALA A 25 -2.98 7.23 11.76
C ALA A 25 -3.09 7.72 13.22
N GLY A 26 -2.05 7.45 14.00
CA GLY A 26 -1.97 7.80 15.42
C GLY A 26 -2.44 6.69 16.36
N SER A 27 -3.11 5.64 15.87
CA SER A 27 -3.54 4.54 16.74
C SER A 27 -2.35 3.74 17.28
N GLY A 28 -1.28 3.62 16.50
CA GLY A 28 -0.02 2.98 16.90
C GLY A 28 0.68 3.68 18.06
N LEU A 29 0.77 5.01 18.04
CA LEU A 29 1.31 5.81 19.13
C LEU A 29 0.46 5.69 20.40
N VAL A 30 -0.87 5.67 20.27
CA VAL A 30 -1.78 5.44 21.40
C VAL A 30 -1.56 4.04 21.98
N ALA A 31 -1.53 3.00 21.13
CA ALA A 31 -1.26 1.62 21.55
C ALA A 31 0.11 1.50 22.23
N SER A 32 1.15 2.13 21.65
CA SER A 32 2.50 2.16 22.21
C SER A 32 2.50 2.68 23.64
N SER A 33 1.83 3.81 23.89
CA SER A 33 1.71 4.37 25.24
C SER A 33 1.06 3.40 26.23
N TYR A 34 0.06 2.61 25.81
CA TYR A 34 -0.56 1.61 26.68
C TYR A 34 0.36 0.41 26.93
N TYR A 35 1.10 -0.04 25.92
CA TYR A 35 2.09 -1.10 26.08
C TYR A 35 3.23 -0.69 27.04
N GLU A 36 3.70 0.56 26.96
CA GLU A 36 4.69 1.10 27.90
C GLU A 36 4.16 1.09 29.34
N GLN A 37 2.91 1.51 29.57
CA GLN A 37 2.29 1.47 30.89
C GLN A 37 2.10 0.05 31.45
N LEU A 38 2.11 -0.96 30.57
CA LEU A 38 2.07 -2.38 30.91
C LEU A 38 3.47 -3.01 31.06
N GLY A 39 4.55 -2.26 30.78
CA GLY A 39 5.91 -2.78 30.78
C GLY A 39 6.24 -3.68 29.58
N LEU A 40 5.50 -3.56 28.49
CA LEU A 40 5.62 -4.41 27.31
C LEU A 40 6.38 -3.65 26.20
N VAL A 41 7.71 -3.63 26.30
CA VAL A 41 8.56 -2.77 25.44
C VAL A 41 8.57 -3.17 23.96
N VAL A 42 8.56 -4.47 23.65
CA VAL A 42 8.56 -4.97 22.26
C VAL A 42 7.30 -4.53 21.49
N PRO A 43 6.07 -4.84 21.95
CA PRO A 43 4.87 -4.37 21.24
C PRO A 43 4.72 -2.86 21.26
N ALA A 44 5.29 -2.13 22.26
CA ALA A 44 5.32 -0.67 22.23
C ALA A 44 6.11 -0.13 21.03
N VAL A 45 7.32 -0.64 20.79
CA VAL A 45 8.16 -0.24 19.65
C VAL A 45 7.46 -0.53 18.33
N PHE A 46 6.93 -1.75 18.14
CA PHE A 46 6.24 -2.10 16.89
C PHE A 46 4.96 -1.30 16.68
N ALA A 47 4.20 -0.99 17.73
CA ALA A 47 3.02 -0.13 17.63
C ALA A 47 3.38 1.29 17.17
N ALA A 48 4.44 1.89 17.73
CA ALA A 48 4.91 3.20 17.27
C ALA A 48 5.41 3.16 15.81
N CYS A 49 6.09 2.08 15.41
CA CYS A 49 6.56 1.91 14.03
C CYS A 49 5.41 1.69 13.03
N ALA A 50 4.25 1.17 13.45
CA ALA A 50 3.09 1.05 12.59
C ALA A 50 2.62 2.41 12.05
N ASP A 51 2.66 3.46 12.88
CA ASP A 51 2.34 4.83 12.45
C ASP A 51 3.38 5.41 11.50
N LEU A 52 4.67 5.15 11.73
CA LEU A 52 5.73 5.55 10.80
C LEU A 52 5.57 4.84 9.45
N SER A 53 5.24 3.55 9.46
CA SER A 53 4.95 2.80 8.24
C SER A 53 3.72 3.32 7.50
N GLN A 54 2.66 3.72 8.20
CA GLN A 54 1.52 4.36 7.55
C GLN A 54 1.89 5.72 6.94
N ALA A 55 2.61 6.56 7.67
CA ALA A 55 3.06 7.85 7.17
C ALA A 55 3.95 7.69 5.92
N TYR A 56 4.88 6.73 5.93
CA TYR A 56 5.70 6.42 4.78
C TYR A 56 4.87 5.89 3.60
N ALA A 57 4.00 4.90 3.84
CA ALA A 57 3.19 4.28 2.79
C ALA A 57 2.23 5.27 2.09
N THR A 58 1.81 6.32 2.80
CA THR A 58 0.99 7.41 2.25
C THR A 58 1.79 8.57 1.65
N GLY A 59 3.13 8.52 1.72
CA GLY A 59 4.02 9.56 1.20
C GLY A 59 4.11 10.82 2.07
N MET A 60 3.65 10.78 3.32
CA MET A 60 3.77 11.91 4.26
C MET A 60 5.20 12.12 4.75
N ILE A 61 6.00 11.05 4.80
CA ILE A 61 7.41 11.09 5.17
C ILE A 61 8.25 10.30 4.16
N THR A 62 9.53 10.65 4.05
CA THR A 62 10.49 9.90 3.25
C THR A 62 11.04 8.69 4.01
N ILE A 63 11.73 7.80 3.30
CA ILE A 63 12.44 6.67 3.94
C ILE A 63 13.55 7.17 4.89
N ASP A 64 14.18 8.31 4.57
CA ASP A 64 15.22 8.92 5.40
C ASP A 64 14.64 9.49 6.70
N ASP A 65 13.44 10.07 6.66
CA ASP A 65 12.71 10.55 7.85
C ASP A 65 12.34 9.38 8.77
N TYR A 66 11.90 8.25 8.18
CA TYR A 66 11.63 7.03 8.93
C TYR A 66 12.92 6.52 9.60
N ALA A 67 14.00 6.34 8.83
CA ALA A 67 15.29 5.90 9.38
C ALA A 67 15.82 6.86 10.46
N GLY A 68 15.65 8.17 10.29
CA GLY A 68 15.98 9.19 11.28
C GLY A 68 15.20 9.02 12.58
N SER A 69 13.90 8.73 12.50
CA SER A 69 13.05 8.47 13.67
C SER A 69 13.50 7.22 14.45
N LEU A 70 13.88 6.14 13.74
CA LEU A 70 14.45 4.93 14.35
C LEU A 70 15.79 5.20 15.04
N ASN A 71 16.64 6.05 14.43
CA ASN A 71 17.91 6.45 15.03
C ASN A 71 17.73 7.26 16.31
N GLN A 72 16.77 8.17 16.35
CA GLN A 72 16.42 8.92 17.56
C GLN A 72 15.90 7.99 18.66
N LEU A 73 15.03 7.05 18.32
CA LEU A 73 14.52 6.07 19.28
C LEU A 73 15.66 5.21 19.86
N ALA A 74 16.57 4.72 19.01
CA ALA A 74 17.73 3.94 19.45
C ALA A 74 18.67 4.76 20.37
N ALA A 75 18.88 6.04 20.07
CA ALA A 75 19.72 6.92 20.88
C ALA A 75 19.13 7.18 22.29
N ASN A 76 17.81 7.10 22.45
CA ASN A 76 17.17 7.22 23.76
C ASN A 76 17.29 5.93 24.60
N TRP A 77 17.62 4.80 23.96
CA TRP A 77 17.75 3.47 24.56
C TRP A 77 19.18 2.91 24.43
N MET A 78 20.18 3.75 24.75
CA MET A 78 21.60 3.37 24.65
C MET A 78 22.02 2.27 25.64
N ASP A 79 21.30 2.07 26.74
CA ASP A 79 21.64 1.06 27.74
C ASP A 79 21.20 -0.35 27.32
N GLN A 80 22.04 -1.01 26.53
CA GLN A 80 21.86 -2.42 26.13
C GLN A 80 22.17 -3.43 27.25
N SER A 81 22.61 -2.97 28.43
CA SER A 81 22.89 -3.88 29.55
C SER A 81 21.61 -4.36 30.24
N SER A 82 20.52 -3.61 30.10
CA SER A 82 19.18 -4.01 30.52
C SER A 82 18.52 -4.93 29.48
N GLU A 83 17.68 -5.85 29.97
CA GLU A 83 16.88 -6.73 29.09
C GLU A 83 15.95 -5.91 28.18
N ASP A 84 15.26 -4.92 28.74
CA ASP A 84 14.38 -4.02 28.00
C ASP A 84 15.15 -3.25 26.92
N GLY A 85 16.32 -2.69 27.24
CA GLY A 85 17.15 -1.99 26.27
C GLY A 85 17.60 -2.90 25.12
N ARG A 86 17.95 -4.15 25.40
CA ARG A 86 18.27 -5.15 24.36
C ARG A 86 17.06 -5.45 23.47
N LEU A 87 15.88 -5.66 24.06
CA LEU A 87 14.64 -5.96 23.33
C LEU A 87 14.19 -4.78 22.45
N VAL A 88 14.30 -3.55 22.96
CA VAL A 88 14.02 -2.34 22.19
C VAL A 88 14.97 -2.23 20.99
N ASN A 89 16.27 -2.38 21.20
CA ASN A 89 17.26 -2.32 20.11
C ASN A 89 17.05 -3.43 19.08
N GLN A 90 16.70 -4.65 19.50
CA GLN A 90 16.34 -5.74 18.57
C GLN A 90 15.08 -5.42 17.75
N SER A 91 14.06 -4.83 18.38
CA SER A 91 12.83 -4.44 17.69
C SER A 91 13.09 -3.35 16.66
N ILE A 92 13.91 -2.34 16.99
CA ILE A 92 14.34 -1.29 16.06
C ILE A 92 15.14 -1.88 14.90
N GLU A 93 16.06 -2.81 15.19
CA GLU A 93 16.86 -3.44 14.15
C GLU A 93 16.01 -4.28 13.19
N ALA A 94 14.99 -4.99 13.69
CA ALA A 94 14.03 -5.68 12.84
C ALA A 94 13.36 -4.74 11.83
N VAL A 95 12.94 -3.55 12.27
CA VAL A 95 12.34 -2.53 11.40
C VAL A 95 13.37 -1.97 10.42
N ARG A 96 14.62 -1.72 10.83
CA ARG A 96 15.67 -1.26 9.91
C ARG A 96 15.94 -2.26 8.79
N LEU A 97 16.09 -3.53 9.13
CA LEU A 97 16.33 -4.60 8.14
C LEU A 97 15.13 -4.72 7.19
N PHE A 98 13.91 -4.60 7.73
CA PHE A 98 12.69 -4.58 6.92
C PHE A 98 12.66 -3.41 5.93
N LEU A 99 13.01 -2.19 6.37
CA LEU A 99 13.09 -1.02 5.48
C LEU A 99 14.21 -1.14 4.44
N ALA A 100 15.31 -1.79 4.79
CA ALA A 100 16.43 -2.05 3.90
C ALA A 100 16.18 -3.20 2.91
N SER A 101 15.00 -3.83 2.94
CA SER A 101 14.69 -5.06 2.19
C SER A 101 15.62 -6.24 2.51
N ASP A 102 16.26 -6.26 3.69
CA ASP A 102 16.97 -7.44 4.20
C ASP A 102 15.96 -8.37 4.87
N TRP A 103 15.20 -9.08 4.04
CA TRP A 103 14.11 -9.94 4.48
C TRP A 103 14.58 -11.10 5.36
N ALA A 104 15.75 -11.68 5.06
CA ALA A 104 16.32 -12.78 5.84
C ALA A 104 16.75 -12.30 7.23
N GLY A 105 17.39 -11.14 7.31
CA GLY A 105 17.75 -10.51 8.58
C GLY A 105 16.51 -10.14 9.41
N ALA A 106 15.53 -9.49 8.78
CA ALA A 106 14.28 -9.08 9.43
C ALA A 106 13.50 -10.28 9.97
N GLU A 107 13.27 -11.31 9.14
CA GLU A 107 12.57 -12.54 9.50
C GLU A 107 13.19 -13.20 10.72
N LYS A 108 14.52 -13.35 10.73
CA LYS A 108 15.24 -13.99 11.84
C LYS A 108 15.03 -13.25 13.16
N ILE A 109 15.10 -11.92 13.16
CA ILE A 109 14.88 -11.15 14.39
C ILE A 109 13.41 -11.20 14.81
N LEU A 110 12.48 -11.04 13.86
CA LEU A 110 11.03 -11.08 14.11
C LEU A 110 10.59 -12.43 14.68
N ALA A 111 11.15 -13.55 14.20
CA ALA A 111 10.92 -14.89 14.73
C ALA A 111 11.40 -15.03 16.17
N ASN A 112 12.58 -14.48 16.51
CA ASN A 112 13.09 -14.49 17.88
C ASN A 112 12.23 -13.64 18.84
N LEU A 113 11.58 -12.60 18.31
CA LEU A 113 10.68 -11.74 19.08
C LEU A 113 9.25 -12.28 19.15
N ALA A 114 8.91 -13.41 18.51
CA ALA A 114 7.54 -13.92 18.43
C ALA A 114 6.91 -14.23 19.80
N GLY A 115 7.73 -14.56 20.80
CA GLY A 115 7.26 -14.77 22.18
C GLY A 115 6.70 -13.52 22.88
N TYR A 116 6.93 -12.33 22.31
CA TYR A 116 6.41 -11.05 22.81
C TYR A 116 5.18 -10.56 22.02
N THR A 117 4.76 -11.32 21.00
CA THR A 117 3.59 -11.01 20.20
C THR A 117 2.32 -11.28 21.01
N LEU A 118 1.48 -10.26 21.18
CA LEU A 118 0.23 -10.37 21.95
C LEU A 118 -0.98 -10.76 21.11
N HIS A 119 -0.92 -10.48 19.81
CA HIS A 119 -2.01 -10.71 18.86
C HIS A 119 -1.45 -11.23 17.55
N ASP A 120 -2.10 -12.24 16.99
CA ASP A 120 -1.72 -12.82 15.70
C ASP A 120 -1.71 -11.78 14.57
N ASP A 121 -2.53 -10.73 14.69
CA ASP A 121 -2.61 -9.60 13.76
C ASP A 121 -1.85 -8.34 14.19
N SER A 122 -0.88 -8.48 15.08
CA SER A 122 0.03 -7.39 15.45
C SER A 122 0.89 -6.92 14.27
N PHE A 123 1.41 -5.70 14.36
CA PHE A 123 2.25 -5.13 13.31
C PHE A 123 3.54 -5.95 13.12
N GLN A 124 4.12 -6.47 14.20
CA GLN A 124 5.25 -7.40 14.17
C GLN A 124 4.92 -8.67 13.37
N ALA A 125 3.75 -9.28 13.62
CA ALA A 125 3.33 -10.48 12.91
C ALA A 125 3.10 -10.20 11.42
N TRP A 126 2.50 -9.04 11.09
CA TRP A 126 2.36 -8.60 9.70
C TRP A 126 3.73 -8.43 9.01
N MET A 127 4.70 -7.76 9.65
CA MET A 127 6.06 -7.61 9.12
C MET A 127 6.73 -8.96 8.89
N TYR A 128 6.56 -9.91 9.82
CA TYR A 128 7.11 -11.25 9.70
C TYR A 128 6.53 -11.97 8.48
N LEU A 129 5.22 -11.90 8.28
CA LEU A 129 4.57 -12.49 7.11
C LEU A 129 5.03 -11.84 5.80
N VAL A 130 5.22 -10.50 5.78
CA VAL A 130 5.81 -9.82 4.60
C VAL A 130 7.21 -10.32 4.30
N ALA A 131 8.09 -10.46 5.31
CA ALA A 131 9.43 -10.98 5.10
C ALA A 131 9.40 -12.42 4.54
N GLN A 132 8.46 -13.24 5.01
CA GLN A 132 8.24 -14.59 4.48
C GLN A 132 7.75 -14.56 3.02
N ILE A 133 6.85 -13.64 2.64
CA ILE A 133 6.39 -13.47 1.25
C ILE A 133 7.60 -13.23 0.34
N GLU A 134 8.43 -12.25 0.68
CA GLU A 134 9.58 -11.86 -0.14
C GLU A 134 10.66 -12.96 -0.23
N LEU A 135 10.90 -13.66 0.88
CA LEU A 135 11.84 -14.79 0.88
C LEU A 135 11.35 -15.96 0.03
N ASN A 136 10.05 -16.20 -0.02
CA ASN A 136 9.49 -17.28 -0.84
C ASN A 136 9.43 -16.92 -2.33
N GLU A 137 9.19 -15.65 -2.69
CA GLU A 137 9.18 -15.21 -4.10
C GLU A 137 10.56 -15.38 -4.76
N SER A 138 11.62 -15.25 -3.98
CA SER A 138 13.01 -15.44 -4.44
C SER A 138 13.42 -16.90 -4.70
N ARG A 139 12.56 -17.88 -4.41
CA ARG A 139 12.89 -19.32 -4.54
C ARG A 139 12.19 -19.95 -5.74
N PRO A 140 12.88 -20.77 -6.57
CA PRO A 140 12.22 -21.50 -7.64
C PRO A 140 11.20 -22.49 -7.07
N TYR A 141 9.99 -22.49 -7.64
CA TYR A 141 8.87 -23.35 -7.25
C TYR A 141 9.29 -24.83 -7.24
N GLN A 142 9.22 -25.47 -6.07
CA GLN A 142 9.32 -26.92 -5.90
C GLN A 142 8.00 -27.47 -5.34
N GLY A 143 7.60 -28.69 -5.71
CA GLY A 143 6.23 -29.21 -5.53
C GLY A 143 5.62 -29.11 -4.13
N ASP A 144 6.41 -29.14 -3.05
CA ASP A 144 5.93 -28.99 -1.66
C ASP A 144 5.69 -27.53 -1.25
N GLN A 145 6.12 -26.54 -2.03
CA GLN A 145 5.99 -25.10 -1.73
C GLN A 145 4.57 -24.56 -1.94
N ILE A 146 3.72 -25.22 -2.74
CA ILE A 146 2.33 -24.78 -2.96
C ILE A 146 1.55 -24.74 -1.65
N VAL A 147 1.75 -25.74 -0.77
CA VAL A 147 1.10 -25.79 0.55
C VAL A 147 1.60 -24.68 1.49
N VAL A 148 2.88 -24.32 1.38
CA VAL A 148 3.49 -23.24 2.18
C VAL A 148 2.95 -21.88 1.74
N TYR A 149 2.80 -21.67 0.42
CA TYR A 149 2.21 -20.45 -0.13
C TYR A 149 0.73 -20.28 0.26
N ASP A 150 -0.07 -21.34 0.20
CA ASP A 150 -1.49 -21.28 0.61
C ASP A 150 -1.66 -20.93 2.09
N GLN A 151 -0.81 -21.50 2.96
CA GLN A 151 -0.81 -21.18 4.39
C GLN A 151 -0.39 -19.73 4.63
N LEU A 152 0.64 -19.27 3.93
CA LEU A 152 1.12 -17.89 4.02
C LEU A 152 0.05 -16.90 3.52
N ALA A 153 -0.62 -17.20 2.40
CA ALA A 153 -1.69 -16.39 1.85
C ALA A 153 -2.89 -16.30 2.80
N THR A 154 -3.24 -17.43 3.44
CA THR A 154 -4.31 -17.49 4.44
C THR A 154 -3.96 -16.66 5.69
N ALA A 155 -2.74 -16.82 6.22
CA ALA A 155 -2.27 -16.04 7.36
C ALA A 155 -2.23 -14.55 7.04
N TYR A 156 -1.71 -14.17 5.87
CA TYR A 156 -1.67 -12.78 5.42
C TYR A 156 -3.07 -12.20 5.22
N GLY A 157 -3.96 -12.95 4.58
CA GLY A 157 -5.35 -12.56 4.37
C GLY A 157 -6.13 -12.34 5.67
N SER A 158 -5.79 -13.04 6.75
CA SER A 158 -6.40 -12.81 8.07
C SER A 158 -6.12 -11.41 8.63
N MET A 159 -5.02 -10.77 8.17
CA MET A 159 -4.61 -9.42 8.56
C MET A 159 -5.44 -8.32 7.87
N MET A 160 -6.19 -8.65 6.81
CA MET A 160 -6.90 -7.69 5.97
C MET A 160 -7.77 -6.73 6.76
N SER A 161 -8.55 -7.25 7.72
CA SER A 161 -9.53 -6.45 8.47
C SER A 161 -8.88 -5.22 9.15
N ARG A 162 -7.68 -5.42 9.70
CA ARG A 162 -6.89 -4.40 10.38
C ARG A 162 -6.12 -3.52 9.41
N TYR A 163 -5.43 -4.08 8.42
CA TYR A 163 -4.50 -3.30 7.57
C TYR A 163 -5.07 -2.86 6.22
N ARG A 164 -6.37 -3.03 5.95
CA ARG A 164 -7.01 -2.64 4.68
C ARG A 164 -6.86 -1.17 4.27
N LEU A 165 -6.47 -0.28 5.18
CA LEU A 165 -6.24 1.15 4.87
C LEU A 165 -4.75 1.48 4.69
N LEU A 166 -3.86 0.49 4.81
CA LEU A 166 -2.43 0.65 4.58
C LEU A 166 -2.12 0.29 3.11
N PRO A 167 -1.62 1.23 2.28
CA PRO A 167 -1.26 0.94 0.89
C PRO A 167 -0.29 -0.26 0.76
N GLN A 168 0.70 -0.30 1.65
CA GLN A 168 1.71 -1.37 1.69
C GLN A 168 1.12 -2.76 1.93
N TYR A 169 0.00 -2.88 2.67
CA TYR A 169 -0.68 -4.18 2.84
C TYR A 169 -1.14 -4.74 1.48
N TRP A 170 -1.77 -3.89 0.67
CA TRP A 170 -2.26 -4.29 -0.64
C TRP A 170 -1.15 -4.54 -1.66
N TYR A 171 -0.04 -3.81 -1.55
CA TYR A 171 1.15 -4.10 -2.35
C TYR A 171 1.64 -5.55 -2.16
N TYR A 172 1.79 -6.02 -0.92
CA TYR A 172 2.23 -7.40 -0.71
C TYR A 172 1.10 -8.43 -0.93
N ALA A 173 -0.16 -8.07 -0.68
CA ALA A 173 -1.31 -8.91 -1.02
C ALA A 173 -1.33 -9.27 -2.52
N MET A 174 -1.05 -8.28 -3.38
CA MET A 174 -0.89 -8.47 -4.82
C MET A 174 0.18 -9.51 -5.16
N ARG A 175 1.31 -9.53 -4.45
CA ARG A 175 2.45 -10.41 -4.74
C ARG A 175 2.23 -11.86 -4.29
N ILE A 176 1.40 -12.09 -3.28
CA ILE A 176 1.09 -13.44 -2.81
C ILE A 176 -0.18 -14.05 -3.44
N ASN A 177 -1.02 -13.22 -4.08
CA ASN A 177 -2.24 -13.71 -4.72
C ASN A 177 -1.91 -14.55 -5.96
N LEU A 178 -2.28 -15.83 -5.92
CA LEU A 178 -2.14 -16.77 -7.06
C LEU A 178 -3.20 -16.56 -8.17
N ASN A 179 -4.05 -15.54 -8.03
CA ASN A 179 -5.13 -15.23 -8.95
C ASN A 179 -4.99 -13.80 -9.45
N ASP A 180 -4.81 -13.63 -10.76
CA ASP A 180 -4.64 -12.34 -11.43
C ASP A 180 -5.74 -11.33 -11.08
N SER A 181 -6.99 -11.77 -10.93
CA SER A 181 -8.09 -10.86 -10.57
C SER A 181 -7.94 -10.30 -9.16
N LEU A 182 -7.48 -11.12 -8.20
CA LEU A 182 -7.19 -10.67 -6.84
C LEU A 182 -5.92 -9.82 -6.78
N ALA A 183 -4.92 -10.13 -7.60
CA ALA A 183 -3.72 -9.32 -7.72
C ALA A 183 -4.03 -7.93 -8.31
N ILE A 184 -4.90 -7.86 -9.33
CA ILE A 184 -5.39 -6.61 -9.92
C ILE A 184 -6.16 -5.78 -8.88
N ASP A 185 -7.14 -6.35 -8.17
CA ASP A 185 -7.90 -5.63 -7.13
C ASP A 185 -6.98 -5.10 -6.02
N ALA A 186 -6.00 -5.89 -5.58
CA ALA A 186 -5.01 -5.46 -4.60
C ALA A 186 -4.13 -4.32 -5.15
N ALA A 187 -3.66 -4.39 -6.39
CA ALA A 187 -2.89 -3.32 -7.02
C ALA A 187 -3.70 -2.02 -7.09
N GLU A 188 -4.96 -2.08 -7.52
CA GLU A 188 -5.84 -0.92 -7.57
C GLU A 188 -6.09 -0.31 -6.18
N ARG A 189 -6.32 -1.13 -5.14
CA ARG A 189 -6.46 -0.64 -3.76
C ARG A 189 -5.20 0.02 -3.25
N CYS A 190 -4.03 -0.55 -3.51
CA CYS A 190 -2.75 0.05 -3.15
C CYS A 190 -2.62 1.46 -3.73
N ILE A 191 -2.88 1.61 -5.03
CA ILE A 191 -2.82 2.88 -5.74
C ILE A 191 -3.87 3.85 -5.19
N ASN A 192 -5.13 3.43 -5.06
CA ASN A 192 -6.24 4.30 -4.66
C ASN A 192 -6.08 4.83 -3.22
N LEU A 193 -5.44 4.08 -2.32
CA LEU A 193 -5.20 4.53 -0.95
C LEU A 193 -4.11 5.62 -0.88
N ALA A 194 -3.13 5.58 -1.77
CA ALA A 194 -2.06 6.58 -1.82
C ALA A 194 -1.50 6.71 -3.25
N PRO A 195 -2.17 7.45 -4.16
CA PRO A 195 -1.81 7.49 -5.59
C PRO A 195 -0.40 8.00 -5.89
N THR A 196 0.15 8.80 -4.97
CA THR A 196 1.51 9.36 -5.02
C THR A 196 2.45 8.75 -3.97
N GLY A 197 2.02 7.70 -3.26
CA GLY A 197 2.81 7.02 -2.25
C GLY A 197 3.93 6.15 -2.85
N PRO A 198 4.91 5.73 -2.04
CA PRO A 198 6.07 4.96 -2.52
C PRO A 198 5.70 3.61 -3.16
N PHE A 199 4.55 3.04 -2.80
CA PHE A 199 4.08 1.76 -3.34
C PHE A 199 3.23 1.91 -4.60
N ALA A 200 2.80 3.12 -4.97
CA ALA A 200 1.88 3.32 -6.09
C ALA A 200 2.52 2.96 -7.43
N LEU A 201 3.74 3.44 -7.69
CA LEU A 201 4.44 3.13 -8.94
C LEU A 201 4.73 1.62 -9.04
N LEU A 202 5.16 0.99 -7.95
CA LEU A 202 5.41 -0.45 -7.91
C LEU A 202 4.13 -1.25 -8.21
N ALA A 203 3.00 -0.84 -7.65
CA ALA A 203 1.70 -1.43 -7.95
C ALA A 203 1.27 -1.20 -9.41
N ARG A 204 1.57 -0.03 -10.00
CA ARG A 204 1.32 0.23 -11.43
C ARG A 204 2.19 -0.63 -12.34
N GLU A 205 3.44 -0.89 -11.96
CA GLU A 205 4.34 -1.78 -12.71
C GLU A 205 3.81 -3.21 -12.73
N ALA A 206 3.37 -3.72 -11.58
CA ALA A 206 2.73 -5.03 -11.49
C ALA A 206 1.40 -5.08 -12.27
N LEU A 207 0.58 -4.03 -12.19
CA LEU A 207 -0.66 -3.93 -12.96
C LEU A 207 -0.41 -3.91 -14.47
N ALA A 208 0.64 -3.21 -14.92
CA ALA A 208 1.06 -3.21 -16.31
C ALA A 208 1.44 -4.63 -16.77
N GLU A 209 2.18 -5.38 -15.95
CA GLU A 209 2.56 -6.77 -16.23
C GLU A 209 1.33 -7.69 -16.31
N LEU A 210 0.41 -7.60 -15.35
CA LEU A 210 -0.87 -8.35 -15.35
C LEU A 210 -1.74 -8.06 -16.58
N TRP A 211 -1.63 -6.86 -17.15
CA TRP A 211 -2.30 -6.47 -18.39
C TRP A 211 -1.46 -6.69 -19.65
N SER A 212 -0.32 -7.38 -19.54
CA SER A 212 0.60 -7.65 -20.65
C SER A 212 1.09 -6.37 -21.36
N LEU A 213 1.26 -5.29 -20.61
CA LEU A 213 1.83 -4.02 -21.06
C LEU A 213 3.34 -3.98 -20.76
N PRO A 214 4.13 -3.22 -21.54
CA PRO A 214 5.54 -3.02 -21.23
C PRO A 214 5.68 -2.25 -19.90
N LYS A 215 6.73 -2.53 -19.11
CA LYS A 215 6.97 -1.87 -17.81
C LYS A 215 6.91 -0.33 -17.87
N GLY A 216 7.42 0.27 -18.94
CA GLY A 216 7.36 1.72 -19.16
C GLY A 216 5.94 2.30 -19.26
N ALA A 217 4.91 1.47 -19.46
CA ALA A 217 3.50 1.89 -19.46
C ALA A 217 3.01 2.29 -18.07
N ALA A 218 3.63 1.79 -17.00
CA ALA A 218 3.20 2.02 -15.61
C ALA A 218 3.02 3.50 -15.27
N VAL A 219 3.90 4.37 -15.78
CA VAL A 219 3.86 5.83 -15.55
C VAL A 219 2.60 6.48 -16.11
N GLY A 220 2.03 5.93 -17.19
CA GLY A 220 0.82 6.43 -17.83
C GLY A 220 -0.46 5.71 -17.41
N LEU A 221 -0.38 4.67 -16.59
CA LEU A 221 -1.56 3.94 -16.11
C LEU A 221 -2.26 4.74 -15.01
N LEU A 222 -3.60 4.70 -15.03
CA LEU A 222 -4.48 5.21 -13.99
C LEU A 222 -5.49 4.11 -13.62
N THR A 223 -5.91 4.05 -12.36
CA THR A 223 -7.02 3.18 -11.96
C THR A 223 -8.35 3.78 -12.40
N VAL A 224 -9.42 2.97 -12.34
CA VAL A 224 -10.79 3.44 -12.59
C VAL A 224 -11.17 4.60 -11.66
N GLN A 225 -10.80 4.52 -10.38
CA GLN A 225 -11.10 5.56 -9.40
C GLN A 225 -10.39 6.87 -9.74
N GLU A 226 -9.10 6.82 -10.09
CA GLU A 226 -8.34 8.01 -10.49
C GLU A 226 -8.93 8.68 -11.73
N ILE A 227 -9.40 7.90 -12.70
CA ILE A 227 -10.07 8.42 -13.90
C ILE A 227 -11.37 9.14 -13.52
N GLN A 228 -12.16 8.56 -12.61
CA GLN A 228 -13.41 9.16 -12.14
C GLN A 228 -13.15 10.47 -11.38
N ASP A 229 -12.24 10.45 -10.42
CA ASP A 229 -11.90 11.62 -9.59
C ASP A 229 -11.38 12.77 -10.45
N LEU A 230 -10.54 12.45 -11.44
CA LEU A 230 -10.01 13.42 -12.39
C LEU A 230 -11.10 14.07 -13.24
N ILE A 231 -12.01 13.26 -13.80
CA ILE A 231 -13.13 13.77 -14.60
C ILE A 231 -14.07 14.62 -13.72
N GLN A 232 -14.39 14.14 -12.51
CA GLN A 232 -15.26 14.86 -11.60
C GLN A 232 -14.67 16.22 -11.20
N THR A 233 -13.37 16.27 -10.91
CA THR A 233 -12.65 17.51 -10.58
C THR A 233 -12.63 18.47 -11.76
N ALA A 234 -12.26 17.99 -12.95
CA ALA A 234 -12.25 18.80 -14.17
C ALA A 234 -13.62 19.44 -14.48
N LEU A 235 -14.71 18.70 -14.25
CA LEU A 235 -16.06 19.21 -14.43
C LEU A 235 -16.47 20.21 -13.34
N ALA A 236 -16.11 19.97 -12.08
CA ALA A 236 -16.41 20.85 -10.98
C ALA A 236 -15.70 22.22 -11.11
N ASP A 237 -14.45 22.19 -11.58
CA ASP A 237 -13.62 23.38 -11.79
C ASP A 237 -13.89 24.08 -13.13
N ALA A 238 -14.71 23.46 -14.00
CA ALA A 238 -14.91 23.86 -15.39
C ALA A 238 -13.60 23.98 -16.19
N ASP A 239 -12.61 23.15 -15.86
CA ASP A 239 -11.29 23.13 -16.47
C ASP A 239 -11.06 21.82 -17.24
N LEU A 240 -11.43 21.84 -18.52
CA LEU A 240 -11.25 20.70 -19.41
C LEU A 240 -9.78 20.36 -19.67
N GLU A 241 -8.83 21.28 -19.40
CA GLU A 241 -7.41 20.99 -19.60
C GLU A 241 -6.91 19.91 -18.62
N GLN A 242 -7.54 19.78 -17.45
CA GLN A 242 -7.22 18.70 -16.50
C GLN A 242 -7.47 17.30 -17.10
N ILE A 243 -8.41 17.16 -18.03
CA ILE A 243 -8.72 15.90 -18.73
C ILE A 243 -7.52 15.40 -19.56
N LYS A 244 -6.58 16.29 -19.95
CA LYS A 244 -5.37 15.90 -20.69
C LYS A 244 -4.47 14.93 -19.92
N SER A 245 -4.61 14.87 -18.60
CA SER A 245 -3.94 13.86 -17.77
C SER A 245 -4.34 12.42 -18.12
N LEU A 246 -5.46 12.20 -18.83
CA LEU A 246 -5.83 10.89 -19.39
C LEU A 246 -5.06 10.54 -20.67
N PHE A 247 -4.36 11.49 -21.31
CA PHE A 247 -3.74 11.26 -22.62
C PHE A 247 -2.62 10.23 -22.58
N PRO A 248 -1.73 10.18 -21.56
CA PRO A 248 -0.76 9.10 -21.40
C PRO A 248 -1.45 7.73 -21.38
N LEU A 249 -2.50 7.55 -20.58
CA LEU A 249 -3.30 6.33 -20.52
C LEU A 249 -3.88 5.99 -21.90
N LEU A 250 -4.55 6.94 -22.55
CA LEU A 250 -5.14 6.77 -23.88
C LEU A 250 -4.11 6.57 -25.00
N GLY A 251 -2.81 6.76 -24.74
CA GLY A 251 -1.74 6.38 -25.66
C GLY A 251 -1.33 4.90 -25.58
N LEU A 252 -1.68 4.19 -24.49
CA LEU A 252 -1.26 2.81 -24.23
C LEU A 252 -2.02 1.80 -25.10
N ALA A 253 -1.58 0.53 -25.13
CA ALA A 253 -2.34 -0.56 -25.76
C ALA A 253 -3.68 -0.77 -25.03
N ASP A 254 -4.64 -1.42 -25.68
CA ASP A 254 -5.95 -1.69 -25.08
C ASP A 254 -5.80 -2.50 -23.79
N ASN A 255 -6.42 -2.00 -22.73
CA ASN A 255 -6.50 -2.58 -21.39
C ASN A 255 -7.75 -2.04 -20.68
N PRO A 256 -8.19 -2.64 -19.55
CA PRO A 256 -9.41 -2.24 -18.86
C PRO A 256 -9.50 -0.73 -18.57
N ALA A 257 -8.42 -0.11 -18.08
CA ALA A 257 -8.41 1.32 -17.77
C ALA A 257 -8.54 2.21 -19.03
N THR A 258 -7.89 1.85 -20.14
CA THR A 258 -8.03 2.60 -21.40
C THR A 258 -9.45 2.55 -21.97
N LEU A 259 -10.11 1.39 -21.89
CA LEU A 259 -11.48 1.22 -22.35
C LEU A 259 -12.45 2.00 -21.47
N TYR A 260 -12.21 2.00 -20.15
CA TYR A 260 -12.97 2.80 -19.20
C TYR A 260 -12.85 4.31 -19.49
N ALA A 261 -11.61 4.81 -19.61
CA ALA A 261 -11.35 6.22 -19.93
C ALA A 261 -11.99 6.64 -21.27
N LEU A 262 -11.93 5.77 -22.28
CA LEU A 262 -12.56 6.01 -23.58
C LEU A 262 -14.08 6.15 -23.47
N GLY A 263 -14.74 5.22 -22.76
CA GLY A 263 -16.17 5.26 -22.53
C GLY A 263 -16.60 6.48 -21.70
N ALA A 264 -15.79 6.88 -20.71
CA ALA A 264 -16.04 8.07 -19.91
C ALA A 264 -15.96 9.34 -20.79
N LEU A 265 -14.93 9.48 -21.63
CA LEU A 265 -14.83 10.60 -22.58
C LEU A 265 -16.01 10.64 -23.57
N GLN A 266 -16.48 9.48 -24.03
CA GLN A 266 -17.67 9.41 -24.87
C GLN A 266 -18.91 9.96 -24.18
N GLY A 267 -19.14 9.56 -22.92
CA GLY A 267 -20.25 10.10 -22.13
C GLY A 267 -20.17 11.61 -21.94
N LEU A 268 -18.96 12.16 -21.73
CA LEU A 268 -18.77 13.62 -21.62
C LEU A 268 -19.02 14.35 -22.94
N ALA A 269 -18.78 13.69 -24.08
CA ALA A 269 -18.97 14.26 -25.41
C ALA A 269 -20.45 14.49 -25.79
N ASP A 270 -21.41 14.11 -24.94
CA ASP A 270 -22.81 14.56 -25.06
C ASP A 270 -22.94 16.08 -24.85
N ASN A 271 -22.01 16.69 -24.11
CA ASN A 271 -21.88 18.14 -24.03
C ASN A 271 -21.13 18.69 -25.24
N GLN A 272 -21.75 19.61 -25.98
CA GLN A 272 -21.21 20.21 -27.20
C GLN A 272 -19.84 20.90 -26.97
N ILE A 273 -19.63 21.56 -25.82
CA ILE A 273 -18.37 22.25 -25.49
C ILE A 273 -17.26 21.22 -25.34
N VAL A 274 -17.53 20.14 -24.59
CA VAL A 274 -16.57 19.05 -24.38
C VAL A 274 -16.26 18.34 -25.69
N ARG A 275 -17.28 18.07 -26.51
CA ARG A 275 -17.11 17.46 -27.84
C ARG A 275 -16.17 18.28 -28.72
N GLN A 276 -16.38 19.59 -28.82
CA GLN A 276 -15.53 20.49 -29.61
C GLN A 276 -14.08 20.51 -29.09
N TRP A 277 -13.91 20.51 -27.76
CA TRP A 277 -12.59 20.42 -27.14
C TRP A 277 -11.89 19.09 -27.48
N ILE A 278 -12.58 17.95 -27.36
CA ILE A 278 -12.04 16.62 -27.74
C ILE A 278 -11.62 16.60 -29.21
N GLN A 279 -12.44 17.15 -30.11
CA GLN A 279 -12.11 17.22 -31.54
C GLN A 279 -10.89 18.10 -31.82
N ALA A 280 -10.75 19.23 -31.12
CA ALA A 280 -9.59 20.11 -31.25
C ALA A 280 -8.30 19.44 -30.75
N GLU A 281 -8.37 18.69 -29.65
CA GLU A 281 -7.22 17.92 -29.14
C GLU A 281 -6.91 16.69 -30.03
N SER A 282 -7.93 16.04 -30.59
CA SER A 282 -7.74 14.96 -31.57
C SER A 282 -6.94 15.40 -32.79
N ALA A 283 -7.08 16.65 -33.24
CA ALA A 283 -6.35 17.20 -34.38
C ALA A 283 -4.86 17.46 -34.08
N LYS A 284 -4.48 17.55 -32.81
CA LYS A 284 -3.09 17.76 -32.34
C LYS A 284 -2.41 16.44 -31.95
N ALA A 285 -3.19 15.42 -31.63
CA ALA A 285 -2.70 14.11 -31.20
C ALA A 285 -2.20 13.25 -32.37
N ASN A 286 -1.41 12.22 -32.05
CA ASN A 286 -0.93 11.22 -33.00
C ASN A 286 -1.14 9.79 -32.48
N GLY A 287 -1.06 8.79 -33.37
CA GLY A 287 -1.17 7.37 -33.03
C GLY A 287 -2.48 7.00 -32.34
N ARG A 288 -2.41 6.08 -31.37
CA ARG A 288 -3.58 5.56 -30.64
C ARG A 288 -4.38 6.65 -29.93
N LEU A 289 -3.72 7.67 -29.38
CA LEU A 289 -4.38 8.78 -28.73
C LEU A 289 -5.32 9.51 -29.71
N ALA A 290 -4.85 9.80 -30.93
CA ALA A 290 -5.66 10.45 -31.95
C ALA A 290 -6.86 9.60 -32.38
N GLU A 291 -6.67 8.30 -32.52
CA GLU A 291 -7.74 7.36 -32.86
C GLU A 291 -8.83 7.32 -31.78
N ARG A 292 -8.44 7.23 -30.51
CA ARG A 292 -9.35 7.18 -29.37
C ARG A 292 -10.07 8.52 -29.14
N LEU A 293 -9.39 9.65 -29.24
CA LEU A 293 -10.04 10.96 -29.14
C LEU A 293 -11.05 11.18 -30.28
N ARG A 294 -10.73 10.76 -31.50
CA ARG A 294 -11.68 10.81 -32.64
C ARG A 294 -12.89 9.91 -32.41
N TYR A 295 -12.68 8.73 -31.85
CA TYR A 295 -13.78 7.83 -31.49
C TYR A 295 -14.65 8.42 -30.36
N ALA A 296 -14.03 9.12 -29.40
CA ALA A 296 -14.74 9.76 -28.29
C ALA A 296 -15.56 10.98 -28.72
N GLY A 297 -14.97 11.88 -29.51
CA GLY A 297 -15.60 13.13 -29.95
C GLY A 297 -16.61 12.97 -31.10
N GLY A 298 -16.86 11.73 -31.54
CA GLY A 298 -17.63 11.42 -32.74
C GLY A 298 -16.86 11.74 -34.04
N ARG A 299 -17.18 11.03 -35.13
CA ARG A 299 -16.73 11.47 -36.45
C ARG A 299 -17.42 12.82 -36.75
N PRO A 300 -16.69 13.83 -37.26
CA PRO A 300 -17.34 15.03 -37.79
C PRO A 300 -18.32 14.70 -38.90
#